data_AF-A0A1Y1I6J8-F1
#
_entry.id   AF-A0A1Y1I6J8-F1
#
_cell.length_a   1.000
_cell.length_b   1.000
_cell.length_c   1.000
_cell.angle_alpha   90.00
_cell.angle_beta   90.00
_cell.angle_gamma   90.00
#
_symmetry.space_group_name_H-M   'P 1'
#
loop_
_entity.id
_entity.type
_entity.pdbx_description
1 polymer ?
#
loop_
_entity_poly.entity_id
_entity_poly.type
_entity_poly.pdbx_seq_one_letter_code
_entity_poly.pdbx_strand_id
1 'polypeptide(L)'
;MRLLQASVSSAHVPPRESVTIRVGFRPPEFALDSAEDSAFQGSILLTFSNGTEQLFPLSADFIRPELLPSVGTLAFPSKVHIKAQRTLTFTLSNPTQADATWQLVDGGSDGGESSPSEQDVFVVEPRAGKLEGRGVGHPRTQIITVRFAPKESKPYARRLILRVEKGRGGVITLIGEGTLDERFES
;
A
#
# COMPACT_ATOMS: atom_id res chain seq x y z
N MET A 1 11.85 -21.12 -10.57
CA MET A 1 11.09 -22.12 -9.77
C MET A 1 11.66 -22.10 -8.36
N ARG A 2 10.87 -21.83 -7.31
CA ARG A 2 11.35 -21.60 -5.93
C ARG A 2 10.63 -22.56 -4.96
N LEU A 3 11.40 -23.36 -4.23
CA LEU A 3 10.94 -24.53 -3.45
C LEU A 3 10.45 -24.16 -2.04
N LEU A 4 9.32 -24.76 -1.64
CA LEU A 4 8.87 -24.85 -0.26
C LEU A 4 9.57 -26.02 0.46
N GLN A 5 10.24 -25.77 1.58
CA GLN A 5 10.73 -26.83 2.47
C GLN A 5 9.68 -27.12 3.54
N ALA A 6 9.17 -28.34 3.56
CA ALA A 6 8.41 -28.90 4.68
C ALA A 6 9.21 -30.07 5.26
N SER A 7 9.39 -30.10 6.58
CA SER A 7 10.02 -31.20 7.31
C SER A 7 8.97 -31.84 8.22
N VAL A 8 8.69 -33.12 7.99
CA VAL A 8 7.93 -33.96 8.92
C VAL A 8 8.77 -35.19 9.23
N SER A 9 9.08 -35.36 10.51
CA SER A 9 9.63 -36.57 11.10
C SER A 9 8.52 -37.62 11.23
N SER A 10 8.82 -38.88 10.89
CA SER A 10 7.93 -40.05 10.82
C SER A 10 6.79 -40.07 11.85
N ALA A 11 5.57 -40.39 11.41
CA ALA A 11 4.40 -40.56 12.28
C ALA A 11 3.78 -41.96 12.11
N HIS A 12 3.38 -42.59 13.21
CA HIS A 12 2.58 -43.81 13.20
C HIS A 12 1.10 -43.46 13.22
N VAL A 13 0.32 -44.00 12.28
CA VAL A 13 -1.13 -43.79 12.20
C VAL A 13 -1.82 -45.11 12.57
N PRO A 14 -2.48 -45.20 13.73
CA PRO A 14 -3.22 -46.40 14.11
C PRO A 14 -4.41 -46.69 13.17
N PRO A 15 -4.90 -47.94 13.12
CA PRO A 15 -6.06 -48.28 12.31
C PRO A 15 -7.29 -47.44 12.67
N ARG A 16 -7.98 -46.91 11.66
CA ARG A 16 -9.19 -46.05 11.79
C ARG A 16 -8.93 -44.69 12.45
N GLU A 17 -7.67 -44.31 12.63
CA GLU A 17 -7.32 -42.98 13.11
C GLU A 17 -6.87 -42.09 11.95
N SER A 18 -6.85 -40.79 12.21
CA SER A 18 -6.39 -39.77 11.26
C SER A 18 -5.30 -38.94 11.92
N VAL A 19 -4.26 -38.64 11.14
CA VAL A 19 -3.19 -37.73 11.57
C VAL A 19 -3.34 -36.42 10.82
N THR A 20 -3.32 -35.32 11.56
CA THR A 20 -3.31 -33.96 11.00
C THR A 20 -1.87 -33.52 10.80
N ILE A 21 -1.47 -33.29 9.55
CA ILE A 21 -0.17 -32.70 9.21
C ILE A 21 -0.33 -31.18 9.14
N ARG A 22 0.41 -30.45 9.96
CA ARG A 22 0.46 -28.99 9.89
C ARG A 22 1.65 -28.57 9.05
N VAL A 23 1.36 -27.87 7.96
CA VAL A 23 2.37 -27.36 7.03
C VAL A 23 2.53 -25.87 7.30
N GLY A 24 3.70 -25.47 7.77
CA GLY A 24 4.05 -24.07 7.92
C GLY A 24 4.70 -23.55 6.63
N PHE A 25 4.25 -22.40 6.16
CA PHE A 25 4.97 -21.64 5.14
C PHE A 25 5.78 -20.53 5.82
N ARG A 26 7.09 -20.52 5.59
CA ARG A 26 7.96 -19.40 5.90
C ARG A 26 8.52 -18.86 4.58
N PRO A 27 8.19 -17.62 4.19
CA PRO A 27 8.80 -17.01 3.02
C PRO A 27 10.32 -17.00 3.18
N PRO A 28 11.09 -17.34 2.13
CA PRO A 28 12.54 -17.25 2.19
C PRO A 28 12.99 -15.78 2.31
N GLU A 29 14.16 -15.54 2.90
CA GLU A 29 14.62 -14.18 3.24
C GLU A 29 14.67 -13.25 2.01
N PHE A 30 15.14 -13.74 0.86
CA PHE A 30 15.18 -12.95 -0.37
C PHE A 30 13.79 -12.45 -0.83
N ALA A 31 12.72 -13.15 -0.44
CA ALA A 31 11.37 -12.74 -0.80
C ALA A 31 10.90 -11.57 0.06
N LEU A 32 11.46 -11.41 1.26
CA LEU A 32 11.09 -10.37 2.22
C LEU A 32 11.51 -8.97 1.77
N ASP A 33 12.57 -8.87 0.96
CA ASP A 33 13.12 -7.60 0.46
C ASP A 33 12.45 -7.09 -0.82
N SER A 34 11.63 -7.92 -1.47
CA SER A 34 10.92 -7.53 -2.69
C SER A 34 9.55 -6.92 -2.38
N ALA A 35 9.21 -5.82 -3.07
CA ALA A 35 7.87 -5.23 -3.06
C ALA A 35 6.90 -5.92 -4.05
N GLU A 36 7.37 -6.95 -4.77
CA GLU A 36 6.58 -7.70 -5.73
C GLU A 36 5.96 -8.94 -5.11
N ASP A 37 4.80 -9.33 -5.65
CA ASP A 37 4.13 -10.55 -5.28
C ASP A 37 4.97 -11.76 -5.72
N SER A 38 4.89 -12.86 -4.99
CA SER A 38 5.67 -14.07 -5.30
C SER A 38 4.85 -15.33 -5.03
N ALA A 39 4.94 -16.29 -5.95
CA ALA A 39 4.37 -17.62 -5.76
C ALA A 39 5.48 -18.63 -5.47
N PHE A 40 5.22 -19.50 -4.50
CA PHE A 40 6.10 -20.59 -4.10
C PHE A 40 5.42 -21.91 -4.33
N GLN A 41 6.16 -22.85 -4.91
CA GLN A 41 5.68 -24.19 -5.17
C GLN A 41 6.56 -25.19 -4.46
N GLY A 42 5.97 -26.29 -4.04
CA GLY A 42 6.70 -27.40 -3.49
C GLY A 42 5.81 -28.62 -3.42
N SER A 43 6.24 -29.61 -2.67
CA SER A 43 5.48 -30.83 -2.52
C SER A 43 5.81 -31.50 -1.20
N ILE A 44 4.83 -32.25 -0.69
CA ILE A 44 5.03 -33.19 0.40
C ILE A 44 4.99 -34.58 -0.22
N LEU A 45 6.07 -35.34 -0.02
CA LEU A 45 6.11 -36.75 -0.35
C LEU A 45 5.77 -37.54 0.91
N LEU A 46 4.69 -38.32 0.84
CA LEU A 46 4.37 -39.32 1.86
C LEU A 46 4.84 -40.68 1.36
N THR A 47 5.76 -41.28 2.09
CA THR A 47 6.19 -42.67 1.88
C THR A 47 5.53 -43.54 2.93
N PHE A 48 4.72 -44.50 2.50
CA PHE A 48 4.05 -45.45 3.37
C PHE A 48 4.94 -46.66 3.62
N SER A 49 4.72 -47.38 4.73
CA SER A 49 5.50 -48.56 5.09
C SER A 49 5.39 -49.71 4.09
N ASN A 50 4.35 -49.73 3.25
CA ASN A 50 4.19 -50.67 2.15
C ASN A 50 4.97 -50.26 0.88
N GLY A 51 5.81 -49.23 0.95
CA GLY A 51 6.58 -48.71 -0.19
C GLY A 51 5.78 -47.87 -1.18
N THR A 52 4.49 -47.62 -0.92
CA THR A 52 3.70 -46.70 -1.74
C THR A 52 4.13 -45.27 -1.45
N GLU A 53 4.19 -44.45 -2.49
CA GLU A 53 4.47 -43.02 -2.37
C GLU A 53 3.28 -42.21 -2.86
N GLN A 54 2.99 -41.11 -2.16
CA GLN A 54 2.00 -40.15 -2.58
C GLN A 54 2.57 -38.73 -2.49
N LEU A 55 2.52 -38.01 -3.61
CA LEU A 55 2.98 -36.63 -3.69
C LEU A 55 1.79 -35.68 -3.60
N PHE A 56 1.89 -34.70 -2.71
CA PHE A 56 0.92 -33.62 -2.55
C PHE A 56 1.57 -32.31 -2.98
N PRO A 57 1.13 -31.68 -4.09
CA PRO A 57 1.65 -30.38 -4.49
C PRO A 57 1.20 -29.31 -3.48
N LEU A 58 2.13 -28.41 -3.17
CA LEU A 58 1.89 -27.24 -2.34
C LEU A 58 2.07 -25.98 -3.19
N SER A 59 1.17 -25.02 -3.01
CA SER A 59 1.28 -23.68 -3.55
C SER A 59 1.08 -22.66 -2.44
N ALA A 60 1.89 -21.62 -2.41
CA ALA A 60 1.76 -20.51 -1.49
C ALA A 60 1.96 -19.19 -2.24
N ASP A 61 0.95 -18.31 -2.17
CA ASP A 61 1.01 -16.97 -2.71
C ASP A 61 1.43 -16.00 -1.61
N PHE A 62 2.47 -15.22 -1.88
CA PHE A 62 2.99 -14.18 -1.01
C PHE A 62 2.65 -12.82 -1.62
N ILE A 63 1.49 -12.30 -1.21
CA ILE A 63 0.88 -11.07 -1.72
C ILE A 63 1.45 -9.88 -0.95
N ARG A 64 1.87 -8.83 -1.67
CA ARG A 64 2.30 -7.56 -1.06
C ARG A 64 1.15 -6.56 -1.03
N PRO A 65 1.08 -5.71 0.01
CA PRO A 65 0.08 -4.66 0.05
C PRO A 65 0.33 -3.65 -1.08
N GLU A 66 -0.74 -3.17 -1.69
CA GLU A 66 -0.70 -2.13 -2.70
C GLU A 66 -1.79 -1.12 -2.41
N LEU A 67 -1.47 0.16 -2.43
CA LEU A 67 -2.43 1.24 -2.27
C LEU A 67 -2.47 2.13 -3.50
N LEU A 68 -3.69 2.33 -4.00
CA LEU A 68 -3.96 3.13 -5.18
C LEU A 68 -4.69 4.43 -4.79
N PRO A 69 -4.14 5.61 -5.08
CA PRO A 69 -4.89 6.84 -4.98
C PRO A 69 -5.92 6.94 -6.12
N SER A 70 -7.08 7.53 -5.85
CA SER A 70 -8.12 7.75 -6.87
C SER A 70 -7.70 8.73 -7.97
N VAL A 71 -6.68 9.55 -7.71
CA VAL A 71 -6.11 10.52 -8.64
C VAL A 71 -4.58 10.54 -8.54
N GLY A 72 -3.89 10.74 -9.67
CA GLY A 72 -2.45 11.02 -9.69
C GLY A 72 -2.12 12.50 -9.47
N THR A 73 -3.06 13.39 -9.83
CA THR A 73 -2.94 14.84 -9.62
C THR A 73 -4.24 15.37 -9.03
N LEU A 74 -4.16 16.06 -7.90
CA LEU A 74 -5.28 16.77 -7.29
C LEU A 74 -5.13 18.27 -7.58
N ALA A 75 -5.98 18.77 -8.46
CA ALA A 75 -5.97 20.16 -8.89
C ALA A 75 -7.10 20.96 -8.22
N PHE A 76 -6.75 22.07 -7.58
CA PHE A 76 -7.74 23.05 -7.14
C PHE A 76 -8.27 23.80 -8.37
N PRO A 77 -9.57 23.66 -8.70
CA PRO A 77 -10.09 24.01 -10.03
C PRO A 77 -10.14 25.51 -10.30
N SER A 78 -10.24 26.34 -9.25
CA SER A 78 -10.21 27.79 -9.34
C SER A 78 -9.03 28.35 -8.55
N LYS A 79 -8.65 29.58 -8.87
CA LYS A 79 -7.75 30.36 -8.02
C LYS A 79 -8.37 30.50 -6.62
N VAL A 80 -7.52 30.57 -5.61
CA VAL A 80 -7.93 30.75 -4.21
C VAL A 80 -7.34 32.04 -3.71
N HIS A 81 -8.16 32.91 -3.14
CA HIS A 81 -7.66 34.17 -2.60
C HIS A 81 -6.69 33.92 -1.43
N ILE A 82 -5.66 34.74 -1.26
CA ILE A 82 -4.63 34.53 -0.23
C ILE A 82 -5.15 34.58 1.22
N LYS A 83 -6.36 35.10 1.45
CA LYS A 83 -7.04 35.10 2.75
C LYS A 83 -8.08 33.98 2.89
N ALA A 84 -8.32 33.23 1.83
CA ALA A 84 -9.27 32.13 1.78
C ALA A 84 -8.54 30.77 1.83
N GLN A 85 -9.31 29.71 2.02
CA GLN A 85 -8.82 28.34 1.92
C GLN A 85 -9.83 27.49 1.19
N ARG A 86 -9.35 26.46 0.50
CA ARG A 86 -10.20 25.45 -0.15
C ARG A 86 -9.80 24.07 0.28
N THR A 87 -10.78 23.18 0.35
CA THR A 87 -10.57 21.79 0.74
C THR A 87 -11.07 20.88 -0.36
N LEU A 88 -10.23 19.95 -0.78
CA LEU A 88 -10.58 18.85 -1.67
C LEU A 88 -10.26 17.53 -0.99
N THR A 89 -10.83 16.45 -1.52
CA THR A 89 -10.54 15.10 -1.03
C THR A 89 -10.19 14.17 -2.18
N PHE A 90 -9.42 13.14 -1.87
CA PHE A 90 -9.23 11.98 -2.73
C PHE A 90 -9.28 10.72 -1.87
N THR A 91 -9.36 9.54 -2.49
CA THR A 91 -9.39 8.28 -1.75
C THR A 91 -8.13 7.46 -2.00
N LEU A 92 -7.65 6.78 -0.96
CA LEU A 92 -6.73 5.66 -1.08
C LEU A 92 -7.54 4.37 -1.04
N SER A 93 -7.24 3.42 -1.92
CA SER A 93 -7.91 2.12 -2.00
C SER A 93 -6.91 0.98 -1.87
N ASN A 94 -7.24 -0.05 -1.06
CA ASN A 94 -6.46 -1.28 -0.99
C ASN A 94 -7.14 -2.40 -1.79
N PRO A 95 -6.76 -2.64 -3.06
CA PRO A 95 -7.31 -3.75 -3.85
C PRO A 95 -6.77 -5.13 -3.44
N THR A 96 -5.70 -5.19 -2.63
CA THR A 96 -5.02 -6.44 -2.27
C THR A 96 -5.70 -7.13 -1.09
N GLN A 97 -5.38 -8.40 -0.87
CA GLN A 97 -5.83 -9.14 0.32
C GLN A 97 -4.96 -8.87 1.56
N ALA A 98 -3.80 -8.24 1.38
CA ALA A 98 -2.89 -7.92 2.47
C ALA A 98 -3.25 -6.57 3.09
N ASP A 99 -3.17 -6.48 4.42
CA ASP A 99 -3.26 -5.21 5.13
C ASP A 99 -2.08 -4.31 4.76
N ALA A 100 -2.36 -3.02 4.55
CA ALA A 100 -1.37 -2.03 4.16
C ALA A 100 -1.15 -1.01 5.29
N THR A 101 0.08 -0.94 5.82
CA THR A 101 0.54 0.21 6.62
C THR A 101 1.15 1.24 5.67
N TRP A 102 0.74 2.50 5.79
CA TRP A 102 1.10 3.52 4.80
C TRP A 102 1.39 4.90 5.41
N GLN A 103 2.12 5.71 4.64
CA GLN A 103 2.43 7.09 4.95
C GLN A 103 2.56 7.95 3.69
N LEU A 104 2.06 9.18 3.73
CA LEU A 104 2.30 10.23 2.74
C LEU A 104 3.46 11.10 3.19
N VAL A 105 4.57 11.01 2.47
CA VAL A 105 5.76 11.84 2.70
C VAL A 105 5.95 12.83 1.57
N ASP A 106 6.68 13.90 1.83
CA ASP A 106 7.04 14.84 0.79
C ASP A 106 8.07 14.24 -0.16
N GLY A 107 7.76 14.29 -1.45
CA GLY A 107 8.71 13.96 -2.50
C GLY A 107 9.57 15.17 -2.74
N GLY A 108 10.87 15.08 -2.41
CA GLY A 108 11.81 16.17 -2.66
C GLY A 108 11.70 16.68 -4.09
N SER A 109 11.68 18.00 -4.23
CA SER A 109 11.87 18.68 -5.51
C SER A 109 13.35 18.57 -5.86
N ASP A 110 13.69 18.01 -7.02
CA ASP A 110 15.03 18.18 -7.57
C ASP A 110 15.25 19.69 -7.80
N GLY A 111 16.05 20.32 -6.94
CA GLY A 111 16.66 21.63 -7.22
C GLY A 111 16.03 22.89 -6.61
N GLY A 112 15.13 22.80 -5.63
CA GLY A 112 14.65 23.99 -4.92
C GLY A 112 14.29 23.70 -3.47
N GLU A 113 15.03 24.29 -2.54
CA GLU A 113 14.69 24.27 -1.11
C GLU A 113 13.30 24.91 -0.93
N SER A 114 12.27 24.08 -0.79
CA SER A 114 10.94 24.53 -0.42
C SER A 114 11.02 25.12 0.99
N SER A 115 10.91 26.44 1.08
CA SER A 115 10.94 27.14 2.36
C SER A 115 9.87 26.57 3.30
N PRO A 116 10.10 26.50 4.62
CA PRO A 116 9.13 25.95 5.57
C PRO A 116 7.75 26.65 5.48
N SER A 117 7.72 27.91 5.04
CA SER A 117 6.48 28.66 4.79
C SER A 117 5.59 28.09 3.67
N GLU A 118 6.17 27.41 2.67
CA GLU A 118 5.43 26.79 1.56
C GLU A 118 4.87 25.41 1.93
N GLN A 119 5.43 24.74 2.95
CA GLN A 119 4.96 23.44 3.42
C GLN A 119 3.57 23.51 4.08
N ASP A 120 3.18 24.67 4.62
CA ASP A 120 1.86 24.89 5.22
C ASP A 120 0.76 25.21 4.21
N VAL A 121 1.11 25.44 2.94
CA VAL A 121 0.14 25.85 1.91
C VAL A 121 -0.81 24.70 1.57
N PHE A 122 -0.31 23.46 1.56
CA PHE A 122 -1.11 22.26 1.41
C PHE A 122 -1.07 21.44 2.70
N VAL A 123 -2.16 21.43 3.47
CA VAL A 123 -2.27 20.58 4.66
C VAL A 123 -3.03 19.32 4.29
N VAL A 124 -2.45 18.15 4.57
CA VAL A 124 -2.97 16.84 4.16
C VAL A 124 -3.24 15.98 5.38
N GLU A 125 -4.45 15.45 5.51
CA GLU A 125 -4.86 14.61 6.63
C GLU A 125 -5.81 13.49 6.20
N PRO A 126 -5.64 12.24 6.69
CA PRO A 126 -4.49 11.76 7.47
C PRO A 126 -3.21 11.64 6.61
N ARG A 127 -2.02 11.73 7.24
CA ARG A 127 -0.72 11.48 6.56
C ARG A 127 -0.20 10.06 6.75
N ALA A 128 -0.82 9.24 7.58
CA ALA A 128 -0.44 7.86 7.79
C ALA A 128 -1.64 7.06 8.29
N GLY A 129 -1.58 5.75 8.14
CA GLY A 129 -2.60 4.86 8.68
C GLY A 129 -2.37 3.41 8.32
N LYS A 130 -3.39 2.60 8.65
CA LYS A 130 -3.50 1.21 8.24
C LYS A 130 -4.79 1.04 7.46
N LEU A 131 -4.73 0.39 6.30
CA LEU A 131 -5.89 0.08 5.48
C LEU A 131 -5.95 -1.43 5.28
N GLU A 132 -7.00 -2.05 5.81
CA GLU A 132 -7.19 -3.50 5.71
C GLU A 132 -7.24 -3.95 4.25
N GLY A 133 -6.82 -5.20 4.01
CA GLY A 133 -7.04 -5.84 2.71
C GLY A 133 -8.54 -5.93 2.37
N ARG A 134 -8.86 -6.13 1.10
CA ARG A 134 -10.26 -6.23 0.61
C ARG A 134 -11.06 -7.38 1.23
N GLY A 135 -10.38 -8.39 1.80
CA GLY A 135 -11.02 -9.62 2.27
C GLY A 135 -11.82 -10.31 1.16
N VAL A 136 -13.08 -10.69 1.47
CA VAL A 136 -14.05 -11.29 0.52
C VAL A 136 -14.91 -10.21 -0.17
N GLY A 137 -14.70 -8.93 0.14
CA GLY A 137 -15.57 -7.84 -0.27
C GLY A 137 -14.89 -6.82 -1.19
N HIS A 138 -15.48 -5.62 -1.21
CA HIS A 138 -14.93 -4.49 -1.94
C HIS A 138 -13.62 -4.01 -1.31
N PRO A 139 -12.72 -3.40 -2.12
CA PRO A 139 -11.55 -2.71 -1.61
C PRO A 139 -11.92 -1.74 -0.49
N ARG A 140 -11.20 -1.83 0.63
CA ARG A 140 -11.33 -0.83 1.70
C ARG A 140 -10.73 0.48 1.20
N THR A 141 -11.36 1.58 1.58
CA THR A 141 -10.93 2.92 1.17
C THR A 141 -10.74 3.84 2.37
N GLN A 142 -9.83 4.79 2.22
CA GLN A 142 -9.57 5.86 3.18
C GLN A 142 -9.68 7.20 2.45
N ILE A 143 -10.50 8.09 2.97
CA ILE A 143 -10.59 9.46 2.47
C ILE A 143 -9.40 10.26 3.00
N ILE A 144 -8.73 10.97 2.11
CA ILE A 144 -7.67 11.92 2.41
C ILE A 144 -8.17 13.32 2.07
N THR A 145 -8.04 14.22 3.03
CA THR A 145 -8.44 15.62 2.93
C THR A 145 -7.22 16.48 2.69
N VAL A 146 -7.29 17.35 1.70
CA VAL A 146 -6.25 18.31 1.34
C VAL A 146 -6.83 19.71 1.43
N ARG A 147 -6.27 20.52 2.33
CA ARG A 147 -6.60 21.94 2.50
C ARG A 147 -5.51 22.78 1.85
N PHE A 148 -5.92 23.66 0.94
CA PHE A 148 -5.05 24.62 0.26
C PHE A 148 -5.33 26.03 0.78
N ALA A 149 -4.29 26.68 1.29
CA ALA A 149 -4.32 28.05 1.81
C ALA A 149 -3.10 28.81 1.26
N PRO A 150 -3.20 29.44 0.07
CA PRO A 150 -2.08 30.13 -0.54
C PRO A 150 -1.72 31.40 0.25
N LYS A 151 -0.41 31.70 0.35
CA LYS A 151 0.09 32.89 1.06
C LYS A 151 0.41 34.06 0.13
N GLU A 152 0.65 33.75 -1.14
CA GLU A 152 1.01 34.68 -2.22
C GLU A 152 0.20 34.36 -3.48
N SER A 153 0.02 35.37 -4.34
CA SER A 153 -0.65 35.24 -5.64
C SER A 153 0.26 34.62 -6.69
N LYS A 154 0.48 33.31 -6.59
CA LYS A 154 1.34 32.52 -7.49
C LYS A 154 0.83 31.09 -7.65
N PRO A 155 1.29 30.34 -8.67
CA PRO A 155 1.05 28.90 -8.73
C PRO A 155 1.84 28.15 -7.64
N TYR A 156 1.23 27.10 -7.10
CA TYR A 156 1.82 26.17 -6.14
C TYR A 156 1.73 24.75 -6.68
N ALA A 157 2.78 23.98 -6.45
CA ALA A 157 2.79 22.55 -6.70
C ALA A 157 3.50 21.83 -5.55
N ARG A 158 2.99 20.67 -5.14
CA ARG A 158 3.61 19.82 -4.13
C ARG A 158 3.50 18.36 -4.54
N ARG A 159 4.62 17.64 -4.47
CA ARG A 159 4.65 16.20 -4.76
C ARG A 159 4.65 15.40 -3.46
N LEU A 160 3.72 14.46 -3.36
CA LEU A 160 3.60 13.53 -2.24
C LEU A 160 3.95 12.12 -2.72
N ILE A 161 4.73 11.40 -1.93
CA ILE A 161 5.02 9.99 -2.13
C ILE A 161 4.18 9.19 -1.13
N LEU A 162 3.29 8.35 -1.65
CA LEU A 162 2.58 7.35 -0.88
C LEU A 162 3.51 6.15 -0.68
N ARG A 163 4.05 6.02 0.53
CA ARG A 163 4.85 4.87 0.94
C ARG A 163 3.94 3.81 1.55
N VAL A 164 4.15 2.56 1.15
CA VAL A 164 3.47 1.39 1.70
C VAL A 164 4.53 0.44 2.23
N GLU A 165 4.40 0.05 3.49
CA GLU A 165 5.37 -0.85 4.14
C GLU A 165 5.42 -2.20 3.42
N LYS A 166 6.62 -2.57 2.93
CA LYS A 166 6.87 -3.82 2.19
C LYS A 166 5.90 -4.04 1.02
N GLY A 167 5.45 -2.95 0.40
CA GLY A 167 4.42 -2.96 -0.62
C GLY A 167 4.61 -1.86 -1.65
N ARG A 168 3.57 -1.69 -2.47
CA ARG A 168 3.56 -0.75 -3.59
C ARG A 168 2.67 0.44 -3.26
N GLY A 169 3.19 1.63 -3.52
CA GLY A 169 2.46 2.88 -3.39
C GLY A 169 2.53 3.68 -4.67
N GLY A 170 2.45 5.00 -4.56
CA GLY A 170 2.38 5.87 -5.72
C GLY A 170 2.83 7.29 -5.44
N VAL A 171 2.59 8.16 -6.41
CA VAL A 171 2.91 9.59 -6.32
C VAL A 171 1.61 10.36 -6.55
N ILE A 172 1.38 11.36 -5.71
CA ILE A 172 0.26 12.30 -5.83
C ILE A 172 0.84 13.70 -6.00
N THR A 173 0.42 14.42 -7.03
CA THR A 173 0.78 15.83 -7.23
C THR A 173 -0.37 16.73 -6.82
N LEU A 174 -0.14 17.66 -5.91
CA LEU A 174 -1.09 18.71 -5.56
C LEU A 174 -0.75 19.97 -6.34
N ILE A 175 -1.75 20.58 -6.99
CA ILE A 175 -1.57 21.85 -7.71
C ILE A 175 -2.69 22.83 -7.37
N GLY A 176 -2.35 24.11 -7.27
CA GLY A 176 -3.30 25.20 -7.03
C GLY A 176 -2.69 26.56 -7.33
N GLU A 177 -3.51 27.59 -7.42
CA GLU A 177 -3.05 28.95 -7.70
C GLU A 177 -3.64 29.93 -6.68
N GLY A 178 -2.77 30.74 -6.06
CA GLY A 178 -3.18 31.84 -5.21
C GLY A 178 -3.54 33.09 -6.04
N THR A 179 -4.47 33.90 -5.55
CA THR A 179 -4.83 35.18 -6.19
C THR A 179 -5.07 36.29 -5.16
N LEU A 180 -4.90 37.55 -5.57
CA LEU A 180 -5.34 38.75 -4.82
C LEU A 180 -6.73 39.25 -5.26
N ASP A 181 -7.36 38.57 -6.23
CA ASP A 181 -8.67 38.94 -6.73
C ASP A 181 -9.76 38.59 -5.68
N GLU A 182 -10.40 39.63 -5.15
CA GLU A 182 -11.42 39.56 -4.09
C GLU A 182 -12.63 38.71 -4.48
N ARG A 183 -12.89 38.50 -5.79
CA ARG A 183 -13.96 37.60 -6.26
C ARG A 183 -13.77 36.16 -5.78
N PHE A 184 -12.55 35.79 -5.39
CA PHE A 184 -12.19 34.47 -4.88
C PHE A 184 -11.98 34.45 -3.35
N GLU A 185 -12.40 35.49 -2.62
CA GLU A 185 -12.26 35.58 -1.14
C GLU A 185 -13.25 34.69 -0.37
N SER A 186 -14.19 34.04 -1.06
CA SER A 186 -15.15 33.08 -0.50
C SER A 186 -14.69 31.63 -0.54
#